data_AF-A0A1F9W102-F1
#
_entry.id   AF-A0A1F9W102-F1
#
_cell.length_a   1.000
_cell.length_b   1.000
_cell.length_c   1.000
_cell.angle_alpha   90.00
_cell.angle_beta   90.00
_cell.angle_gamma   90.00
#
_symmetry.space_group_name_H-M   'P 1'
#
loop_
_entity.id
_entity.type
_entity.pdbx_description
1 polymer ?
#
loop_
_entity_poly.entity_id
_entity_poly.type
_entity_poly.pdbx_seq_one_letter_code
_entity_poly.pdbx_strand_id
1 'polypeptide(L)'
;KADVVVAADCTAFAYGNFHNDFMKGKAIVIACPKLDDGQEIYLEKVQALIEDAKINTLTVVTMEVPCCGGLLAMVKQAAAAASRKVPIKSVVIGIQGGIKSEDWA
;
A
#
# COMPACT_ATOMS: atom_id res chain seq x y z
N LYS A 1 17.70 -0.49 -4.40
CA LYS A 1 16.32 -1.05 -4.42
C LYS A 1 15.68 -0.74 -3.08
N ALA A 2 14.42 -0.34 -3.06
CA ALA A 2 13.74 0.13 -1.86
C ALA A 2 12.63 -0.85 -1.44
N ASP A 3 12.35 -0.88 -0.14
CA ASP A 3 11.05 -1.33 0.37
C ASP A 3 10.06 -0.18 0.21
N VAL A 4 8.87 -0.49 -0.30
CA VAL A 4 7.85 0.52 -0.59
C VAL A 4 6.64 0.31 0.30
N VAL A 5 6.06 1.41 0.76
CA VAL A 5 4.75 1.43 1.40
C VAL A 5 3.76 2.18 0.52
N VAL A 6 2.64 1.55 0.20
CA VAL A 6 1.47 2.18 -0.41
C VAL A 6 0.44 2.37 0.71
N ALA A 7 0.17 3.61 1.08
CA ALA A 7 -0.68 3.92 2.23
C ALA A 7 -1.92 4.70 1.81
N ALA A 8 -3.08 4.32 2.36
CA ALA A 8 -4.29 5.14 2.25
C ALA A 8 -4.14 6.41 3.09
N ASP A 9 -4.63 7.55 2.60
CA ASP A 9 -4.40 8.88 3.18
C ASP A 9 -4.67 8.96 4.69
N CYS A 10 -5.79 8.37 5.14
CA CYS A 10 -6.21 8.43 6.53
C CYS A 10 -5.33 7.61 7.49
N THR A 11 -4.49 6.70 6.99
CA THR A 11 -3.70 5.78 7.83
C THR A 11 -2.64 6.48 8.66
N ALA A 12 -1.91 7.44 8.07
CA ALA A 12 -0.90 8.20 8.78
C ALA A 12 -1.50 9.15 9.84
N PHE A 13 -2.72 9.64 9.60
CA PHE A 13 -3.44 10.47 10.57
C PHE A 13 -4.02 9.65 11.73
N ALA A 14 -4.50 8.43 11.47
CA ALA A 14 -5.07 7.56 12.49
C ALA A 14 -4.00 6.82 13.33
N TYR A 15 -2.87 6.46 12.74
CA TYR A 15 -1.80 5.70 13.41
C TYR A 15 -0.63 6.59 13.81
N GLY A 16 -0.59 7.04 15.07
CA GLY A 16 0.40 8.02 15.53
C GLY A 16 1.88 7.63 15.35
N ASN A 17 2.21 6.33 15.32
CA ASN A 17 3.59 5.88 15.14
C ASN A 17 3.96 5.55 13.68
N PHE A 18 3.18 6.05 12.70
CA PHE A 18 3.31 5.66 11.29
C PHE A 18 4.71 5.88 10.72
N HIS A 19 5.34 6.98 11.11
CA HIS A 19 6.67 7.32 10.60
C HIS A 19 7.73 6.31 11.01
N ASN A 20 7.66 5.76 12.22
CA ASN A 20 8.63 4.79 12.71
C ASN A 20 8.35 3.39 12.16
N ASP A 21 7.09 2.97 12.13
CA ASP A 21 6.74 1.58 11.80
C ASP A 21 6.62 1.33 10.28
N PHE A 22 6.21 2.35 9.52
CA PHE A 22 5.97 2.21 8.08
C PHE A 22 6.91 3.07 7.21
N MET A 23 7.23 4.30 7.60
CA MET A 23 8.00 5.21 6.72
C MET A 23 9.52 5.05 6.83
N LYS A 24 10.06 4.81 8.03
CA LYS A 24 11.50 4.85 8.28
C LYS A 24 12.26 3.86 7.39
N GLY A 25 13.11 4.40 6.52
CA GLY A 25 13.95 3.62 5.60
C GLY A 25 13.21 3.05 4.38
N LYS A 26 11.94 3.43 4.16
CA LYS A 26 11.11 2.96 3.05
C LYS A 26 10.68 4.13 2.15
N ALA A 27 10.42 3.85 0.89
CA ALA A 27 9.78 4.83 0.01
C ALA A 27 8.26 4.80 0.23
N ILE A 28 7.63 5.97 0.20
CA ILE A 28 6.18 6.12 0.43
C ILE A 28 5.47 6.48 -0.87
N VAL A 29 4.36 5.79 -1.11
CA VAL A 29 3.33 6.13 -2.09
C VAL A 29 2.02 6.30 -1.32
N ILE A 30 1.27 7.33 -1.67
CA ILE A 30 -0.03 7.62 -1.07
C ILE A 30 -1.08 7.45 -2.17
N ALA A 31 -2.15 6.71 -1.86
CA ALA A 31 -3.27 6.51 -2.78
C ALA A 31 -4.54 6.19 -1.99
N CYS A 32 -5.64 6.87 -2.31
CA CYS A 32 -6.93 6.69 -1.66
C CYS A 32 -8.03 6.42 -2.69
N PRO A 33 -8.56 5.18 -2.78
CA PRO A 33 -9.62 4.86 -3.74
C PRO A 33 -10.94 5.62 -3.50
N LYS A 34 -11.08 6.30 -2.36
CA LYS A 34 -12.25 7.13 -2.04
C LYS A 34 -12.10 8.59 -2.52
N LEU A 35 -10.88 9.12 -2.47
CA LEU A 35 -10.61 10.54 -2.68
C LEU A 35 -9.99 10.82 -4.06
N ASP A 36 -9.40 9.80 -4.66
CA ASP A 36 -8.68 9.92 -5.92
C ASP A 36 -9.50 9.37 -7.09
N ASP A 37 -9.40 10.04 -8.24
CA ASP A 37 -9.91 9.55 -9.52
C ASP A 37 -8.81 8.83 -10.31
N GLY A 38 -9.19 8.13 -11.39
CA GLY A 38 -8.21 7.53 -12.32
C GLY A 38 -7.43 6.36 -11.72
N GLN A 39 -8.12 5.46 -11.01
CA GLN A 39 -7.53 4.30 -10.35
C GLN A 39 -6.67 3.41 -11.26
N GLU A 40 -6.95 3.38 -12.57
CA GLU A 40 -6.14 2.68 -13.58
C GLU A 40 -4.69 3.20 -13.63
N ILE A 41 -4.48 4.51 -13.44
CA ILE A 41 -3.15 5.13 -13.40
C ILE A 41 -2.34 4.60 -12.22
N TYR A 42 -2.98 4.35 -11.08
CA TYR A 42 -2.30 3.78 -9.93
C TYR A 42 -1.88 2.33 -10.16
N LEU A 43 -2.72 1.54 -10.84
CA LEU A 43 -2.37 0.17 -11.22
C LEU A 43 -1.11 0.16 -12.09
N GLU A 44 -1.07 0.98 -13.15
CA GLU A 44 0.09 1.10 -14.03
C GLU A 44 1.35 1.54 -13.29
N LYS A 45 1.24 2.55 -12.42
CA LYS A 45 2.37 3.04 -11.61
C LYS A 45 2.87 2.00 -10.62
N VAL A 46 1.99 1.26 -9.96
CA VAL A 46 2.39 0.17 -9.06
C VAL A 46 3.08 -0.94 -9.85
N GLN A 47 2.57 -1.29 -11.03
CA GLN A 47 3.23 -2.26 -11.91
C GLN A 47 4.62 -1.79 -12.33
N ALA A 48 4.80 -0.52 -12.70
CA ALA A 48 6.11 0.05 -13.03
C ALA A 48 7.07 0.09 -11.83
N LEU A 49 6.57 0.38 -10.61
CA LEU A 49 7.37 0.27 -9.38
C LEU A 49 7.87 -1.15 -9.15
N ILE A 50 7.02 -2.14 -9.47
CA ILE A 50 7.41 -3.52 -9.49
C ILE A 50 8.45 -3.67 -10.61
N GLU A 51 8.06 -3.74 -11.88
CA GLU A 51 8.92 -4.08 -13.02
C GLU A 51 10.21 -3.28 -13.15
N ASP A 52 10.09 -1.96 -13.27
CA ASP A 52 11.17 -1.08 -13.70
C ASP A 52 12.05 -0.68 -12.52
N ALA A 53 11.43 -0.24 -11.42
CA ALA A 53 12.14 0.21 -10.23
C ALA A 53 12.68 -0.97 -9.38
N LYS A 54 12.21 -2.19 -9.66
CA LYS A 54 12.68 -3.44 -9.05
C LYS A 54 12.68 -3.39 -7.51
N ILE A 55 11.58 -2.89 -6.94
CA ILE A 55 11.40 -2.81 -5.47
C ILE A 55 11.54 -4.18 -4.80
N ASN A 56 11.97 -4.16 -3.53
CA ASN A 56 12.26 -5.35 -2.74
C ASN A 56 10.99 -5.97 -2.14
N THR A 57 10.18 -5.14 -1.47
CA THR A 57 8.90 -5.51 -0.88
C THR A 57 7.89 -4.38 -1.08
N LEU A 58 6.61 -4.73 -1.00
CA LEU A 58 5.52 -3.76 -1.06
C LEU A 58 4.58 -3.98 0.11
N THR A 59 4.50 -3.00 1.01
CA THR A 59 3.55 -3.00 2.13
C THR A 59 2.36 -2.13 1.76
N VAL A 60 1.14 -2.65 1.86
CA VAL A 60 -0.10 -1.91 1.67
C VAL A 60 -0.70 -1.63 3.02
N VAL A 61 -0.84 -0.35 3.38
CA VAL A 61 -1.47 0.08 4.63
C VAL A 61 -2.85 0.64 4.31
N THR A 62 -3.89 -0.04 4.77
CA THR A 62 -5.29 0.33 4.56
C THR A 62 -5.99 0.63 5.88
N MET A 63 -7.17 1.22 5.80
CA MET A 63 -8.05 1.45 6.94
C MET A 63 -9.11 0.35 7.02
N GLU A 64 -9.62 0.04 8.21
CA GLU A 64 -10.67 -1.00 8.42
C GLU A 64 -12.02 -0.68 7.76
N VAL A 65 -12.19 0.53 7.21
CA VAL A 65 -13.41 0.97 6.54
C VAL A 65 -13.53 0.43 5.11
N PRO A 66 -14.76 0.24 4.58
CA PRO A 66 -14.97 -0.42 3.30
C PRO A 66 -14.36 0.32 2.10
N CYS A 67 -14.13 1.63 2.21
CA CYS A 67 -13.59 2.39 1.09
C CYS A 67 -12.15 1.98 0.73
N CYS A 68 -11.36 1.45 1.67
CA CYS A 68 -9.97 1.05 1.39
C CYS A 68 -9.82 -0.34 0.75
N GLY A 69 -10.92 -1.09 0.59
CA GLY A 69 -10.86 -2.46 0.03
C GLY A 69 -10.28 -2.52 -1.40
N GLY A 70 -10.50 -1.49 -2.20
CA GLY A 70 -9.99 -1.42 -3.58
C GLY A 70 -8.48 -1.29 -3.69
N LEU A 71 -7.81 -0.70 -2.67
CA LEU A 71 -6.37 -0.43 -2.75
C LEU A 71 -5.53 -1.70 -2.77
N LEU A 72 -5.80 -2.63 -1.84
CA LEU A 72 -5.09 -3.91 -1.81
C LEU A 72 -5.37 -4.74 -3.06
N ALA A 73 -6.62 -4.73 -3.54
CA ALA A 73 -7.01 -5.44 -4.76
C ALA A 73 -6.23 -4.90 -5.99
N MET A 74 -6.13 -3.59 -6.14
CA MET A 74 -5.36 -2.94 -7.20
C MET A 74 -3.88 -3.33 -7.14
N VAL A 75 -3.27 -3.26 -5.95
CA VAL A 75 -1.86 -3.64 -5.77
C VAL A 75 -1.63 -5.10 -6.17
N LYS A 76 -2.54 -6.01 -5.75
CA LYS A 76 -2.47 -7.43 -6.13
C LYS A 76 -2.62 -7.62 -7.64
N GLN A 77 -3.52 -6.87 -8.29
CA GLN A 77 -3.69 -6.92 -9.74
C GLN A 77 -2.43 -6.44 -10.47
N ALA A 78 -1.85 -5.32 -10.06
CA ALA A 78 -0.60 -4.81 -10.61
C ALA A 78 0.55 -5.81 -10.46
N ALA A 79 0.65 -6.46 -9.29
CA ALA A 79 1.65 -7.49 -9.04
C ALA A 79 1.42 -8.79 -9.82
N ALA A 80 0.17 -9.15 -10.12
CA ALA A 80 -0.17 -10.29 -10.96
C ALA A 80 0.10 -10.01 -12.45
N ALA A 81 -0.04 -8.76 -12.89
CA ALA A 81 0.31 -8.32 -14.24
C ALA A 81 1.82 -8.15 -14.45
N ALA A 82 2.58 -8.01 -13.36
CA ALA A 82 4.04 -7.98 -13.39
C ALA A 82 4.62 -9.37 -13.69
N SER A 83 5.63 -9.40 -14.56
CA SER A 83 6.52 -10.54 -14.81
C SER A 83 7.35 -10.91 -13.57
N ARG A 84 7.74 -9.91 -12.74
CA ARG A 84 8.48 -10.14 -11.50
C ARG A 84 7.54 -10.28 -10.30
N LYS A 85 7.82 -11.27 -9.46
CA LYS A 85 7.20 -11.40 -8.14
C LYS A 85 7.83 -10.45 -7.11
N VAL A 86 6.98 -9.83 -6.29
CA VAL A 86 7.37 -9.05 -5.12
C VAL A 86 6.58 -9.54 -3.91
N PRO A 87 7.18 -9.71 -2.73
CA PRO A 87 6.44 -9.98 -1.51
C PRO A 87 5.53 -8.81 -1.15
N ILE A 88 4.24 -9.10 -0.92
CA ILE A 88 3.24 -8.11 -0.52
C ILE A 88 2.86 -8.33 0.94
N LYS A 89 2.91 -7.28 1.73
CA LYS A 89 2.41 -7.25 3.11
C LYS A 89 1.16 -6.39 3.16
N SER A 90 0.08 -6.87 3.75
CA SER A 90 -1.16 -6.11 3.98
C SER A 90 -1.26 -5.77 5.46
N VAL A 91 -1.51 -4.51 5.77
CA VAL A 91 -1.68 -4.02 7.14
C VAL A 91 -2.97 -3.20 7.21
N VAL A 92 -3.84 -3.54 8.16
CA VAL A 92 -5.11 -2.84 8.36
C VAL A 92 -5.04 -2.04 9.65
N ILE A 93 -5.26 -0.73 9.54
CA ILE A 93 -5.31 0.22 10.66
C ILE A 93 -6.77 0.44 11.08
N GLY A 94 -7.01 0.55 12.39
CA GLY A 94 -8.33 0.85 12.94
C GLY A 94 -8.67 2.35 12.91
N ILE A 95 -9.96 2.69 12.90
CA ILE A 95 -10.41 4.10 12.93
C ILE A 95 -10.12 4.79 14.27
N GLN A 96 -9.95 4.03 15.35
CA GLN A 96 -9.43 4.52 16.63
C GLN A 96 -7.89 4.44 16.72
N GLY A 97 -7.20 4.21 15.61
CA GLY A 97 -5.79 3.90 15.55
C GLY A 97 -5.49 2.42 15.83
N GLY A 98 -4.20 2.11 15.96
CA GLY A 98 -3.70 0.74 16.15
C GLY A 98 -3.77 -0.15 14.90
N ILE A 99 -3.09 -1.30 14.96
CA ILE A 99 -3.09 -2.30 13.90
C ILE A 99 -4.14 -3.36 14.24
N LYS A 100 -5.06 -3.61 13.30
CA LYS A 100 -6.12 -4.63 13.41
C LYS A 100 -5.70 -5.98 12.85
N SER A 101 -4.99 -5.97 11.73
CA SER A 101 -4.42 -7.18 11.14
C SER A 101 -3.15 -6.86 10.34
N GLU A 102 -2.31 -7.87 10.20
CA GLU A 102 -1.07 -7.82 9.44
C GLU A 102 -0.78 -9.20 8.85
N ASP A 103 -0.77 -9.28 7.52
CA ASP A 103 -0.70 -10.54 6.79
C ASP A 103 0.23 -10.42 5.58
N TRP A 104 0.92 -11.51 5.24
CA TRP A 104 1.67 -11.61 3.98
C TRP A 104 0.76 -12.25 2.93
N ALA A 105 0.61 -11.56 1.80
CA ALA A 105 -0.36 -11.87 0.75
C ALA A 105 0.27 -12.47 -0.51
#